data_AF-C9E6S3-F1
#
_entry.id   AF-C9E6S3-F1
#
_cell.length_a   1.000
_cell.length_b   1.000
_cell.length_c   1.000
_cell.angle_alpha   90.00
_cell.angle_beta   90.00
_cell.angle_gamma   90.00
#
_symmetry.space_group_name_H-M   'P 1'
#
loop_
_entity.id
_entity.type
_entity.pdbx_description
1 polymer ?
#
loop_
_entity_poly.entity_id
_entity_poly.type
_entity_poly.pdbx_seq_one_letter_code
_entity_poly.pdbx_strand_id
1 'polypeptide(L)'
;FLIKKCGNNSGDGETIFNKKLKNAEKKCNENASKNTKINKSETSCDCSEPIYIRGCQSKTYDGKIFPGKGGEKQWICKDTITHGDTNGACIPPRTQNLCVGELWDKSYGGRSNIKNDTKESLKNKLKNAIQKETELLYEYHDKGTAIISQNDKKGQKGKNDPNGLPKGFCHAVQRSFIDYKNMILGTSVNIYEYIGKLQEDIKKIIEKGTTKQNGKTVGSGADKVNDWWKEIEKDMWGAVKCAITKINKKQKKNGTYTGNECGVSPPTGNDEDQFVSWFKEWGEQFCIERLQYEQNIRDACTNNGKNEKKCINSKSGQGDKIQGACKRKCEEYKKYISEKKQEWDKQKTKYENKYVGKSASDLLKENYPECISANFDFIFNDNIEYKTYYPY
;
A
#
# COMPACT_ATOMS: atom_id res chain seq x y z
N PHE A 1 -9.32 -23.04 -18.39
CA PHE A 1 -8.79 -21.77 -17.84
C PHE A 1 -8.16 -20.91 -18.94
N LEU A 2 -7.12 -21.38 -19.64
CA LEU A 2 -6.45 -20.63 -20.73
C LEU A 2 -7.40 -20.24 -21.87
N ILE A 3 -8.25 -21.16 -22.33
CA ILE A 3 -9.27 -20.90 -23.37
C ILE A 3 -10.19 -19.72 -23.02
N LYS A 4 -10.55 -19.57 -21.73
CA LYS A 4 -11.42 -18.47 -21.27
C LYS A 4 -10.71 -17.12 -21.24
N LYS A 5 -9.37 -17.10 -21.13
CA LYS A 5 -8.55 -15.88 -21.09
C LYS A 5 -7.96 -15.51 -22.45
N CYS A 6 -7.69 -16.49 -23.32
CA CYS A 6 -6.95 -16.32 -24.57
C CYS A 6 -7.76 -16.72 -25.82
N GLY A 7 -8.99 -17.19 -25.65
CA GLY A 7 -9.80 -17.69 -26.77
C GLY A 7 -9.43 -19.11 -27.19
N ASN A 8 -10.19 -19.69 -28.12
CA ASN A 8 -9.88 -21.01 -28.69
C ASN A 8 -8.79 -20.95 -29.77
N ASN A 9 -8.57 -19.76 -30.34
CA ASN A 9 -7.57 -19.49 -31.36
C ASN A 9 -7.06 -18.04 -31.24
N SER A 10 -6.08 -17.68 -32.07
CA SER A 10 -5.48 -16.33 -32.07
C SER A 10 -6.49 -15.21 -32.33
N GLY A 11 -7.48 -15.43 -33.20
CA GLY A 11 -8.51 -14.43 -33.51
C GLY A 11 -9.46 -14.16 -32.33
N ASP A 12 -9.83 -15.20 -31.59
CA ASP A 12 -10.60 -15.06 -30.34
C ASP A 12 -9.77 -14.30 -29.28
N GLY A 13 -8.48 -14.60 -29.18
CA GLY A 13 -7.55 -13.92 -28.27
C GLY A 13 -7.41 -12.43 -28.55
N GLU A 14 -7.28 -12.06 -29.83
CA GLU A 14 -7.22 -10.67 -30.28
C GLU A 14 -8.53 -9.93 -29.99
N THR A 15 -9.67 -10.60 -30.18
CA THR A 15 -10.99 -10.04 -29.84
C THR A 15 -11.15 -9.77 -28.35
N ILE A 16 -10.70 -10.71 -27.50
CA ILE A 16 -10.73 -10.57 -26.04
C ILE A 16 -9.80 -9.44 -25.59
N PHE A 17 -8.59 -9.35 -26.16
CA PHE A 17 -7.62 -8.30 -25.88
C PHE A 17 -8.17 -6.92 -26.26
N ASN A 18 -8.69 -6.77 -27.48
CA ASN A 18 -9.26 -5.51 -27.97
C ASN A 18 -10.49 -5.07 -27.16
N LYS A 19 -11.31 -6.02 -26.69
CA LYS A 19 -12.43 -5.72 -25.78
C LYS A 19 -11.94 -5.21 -24.41
N LYS A 20 -10.87 -5.78 -23.88
CA LYS A 20 -10.25 -5.30 -22.63
C LYS A 20 -9.62 -3.92 -22.81
N LEU A 21 -8.94 -3.68 -23.94
CA LEU A 21 -8.35 -2.39 -24.29
C LEU A 21 -9.43 -1.30 -24.40
N LYS A 22 -10.51 -1.55 -25.14
CA LYS A 22 -11.64 -0.61 -25.26
C LYS A 22 -12.32 -0.32 -23.92
N ASN A 23 -12.44 -1.31 -23.04
CA ASN A 23 -12.97 -1.11 -21.69
C ASN A 23 -12.03 -0.28 -20.81
N ALA A 24 -10.71 -0.43 -20.96
CA ALA A 24 -9.73 0.39 -20.27
C ALA A 24 -9.77 1.84 -20.78
N GLU A 25 -9.84 2.05 -22.10
CA GLU A 25 -10.00 3.37 -22.72
C GLU A 25 -11.31 4.04 -22.28
N LYS A 26 -12.43 3.30 -22.25
CA LYS A 26 -13.71 3.82 -21.79
C LYS A 26 -13.65 4.26 -20.33
N LYS A 27 -12.99 3.48 -19.45
CA LYS A 27 -12.75 3.89 -18.05
C LYS A 27 -11.83 5.10 -17.93
N CYS A 28 -10.79 5.20 -18.77
CA CYS A 28 -9.95 6.40 -18.83
C CYS A 28 -10.75 7.64 -19.25
N ASN A 29 -11.65 7.49 -20.22
CA ASN A 29 -12.49 8.59 -20.72
C ASN A 29 -13.63 8.96 -19.77
N GLU A 30 -14.17 8.00 -19.00
CA GLU A 30 -15.14 8.27 -17.93
C GLU A 30 -14.48 8.98 -16.73
N ASN A 31 -13.19 8.74 -16.49
CA ASN A 31 -12.38 9.43 -15.47
C ASN A 31 -11.79 10.77 -15.95
N ALA A 32 -11.86 11.07 -17.26
CA ALA A 32 -11.50 12.37 -17.80
C ALA A 32 -12.60 13.38 -17.44
N SER A 33 -12.47 14.00 -16.26
CA SER A 33 -13.36 15.05 -15.77
C SER A 33 -13.64 16.09 -16.87
N LYS A 34 -14.92 16.23 -17.26
CA LYS A 34 -15.43 17.28 -18.16
C LYS A 34 -15.39 18.64 -17.48
N ASN A 35 -14.20 19.13 -17.18
CA ASN A 35 -14.00 20.49 -16.64
C ASN A 35 -13.11 21.29 -17.59
N THR A 36 -13.67 21.64 -18.76
CA THR A 36 -13.06 22.50 -19.79
C THR A 36 -13.07 23.99 -19.44
N LYS A 37 -13.01 24.34 -18.15
CA LYS A 37 -12.72 25.72 -17.70
C LYS A 37 -11.54 25.70 -16.74
N ILE A 38 -10.36 25.34 -17.28
CA ILE A 38 -9.09 25.53 -16.59
C ILE A 38 -8.66 26.97 -16.84
N ASN A 39 -8.91 27.85 -15.88
CA ASN A 39 -8.06 29.02 -15.75
C ASN A 39 -6.64 28.51 -15.47
N LYS A 40 -5.71 28.79 -16.40
CA LYS A 40 -4.27 28.67 -16.18
C LYS A 40 -3.85 29.74 -15.16
N SER A 41 -4.19 29.55 -13.89
CA SER A 41 -3.35 30.09 -12.82
C SER A 41 -2.46 28.94 -12.36
N GLU A 42 -1.27 28.87 -12.93
CA GLU A 42 -0.14 28.22 -12.28
C GLU A 42 0.15 29.01 -11.00
N THR A 43 -0.67 28.79 -9.97
CA THR A 43 -0.25 29.13 -8.62
C THR A 43 0.82 28.11 -8.28
N SER A 44 2.08 28.49 -8.52
CA SER A 44 3.24 27.87 -7.92
C SER A 44 2.86 27.49 -6.49
N CYS A 45 2.80 26.19 -6.19
CA CYS A 45 2.55 25.74 -4.84
C CYS A 45 3.73 26.22 -4.00
N ASP A 46 3.55 27.31 -3.25
CA ASP A 46 4.56 27.76 -2.30
C ASP A 46 4.85 26.60 -1.35
N CYS A 47 6.01 26.05 -1.60
CA CYS A 47 6.45 24.79 -1.11
C CYS A 47 7.01 25.07 0.28
N SER A 48 6.22 24.92 1.34
CA SER A 48 6.65 25.19 2.73
C SER A 48 7.99 24.53 3.04
N GLU A 49 8.98 25.31 3.52
CA GLU A 49 10.36 24.89 3.82
C GLU A 49 10.44 23.55 4.57
N PRO A 50 11.58 22.83 4.57
CA PRO A 50 11.70 21.54 5.26
C PRO A 50 11.15 21.60 6.68
N ILE A 51 9.99 20.98 6.92
CA ILE A 51 9.28 21.10 8.18
C ILE A 51 9.76 19.98 9.09
N TYR A 52 10.37 20.35 10.22
CA TYR A 52 10.47 19.43 11.34
C TYR A 52 9.09 19.35 12.02
N ILE A 53 8.46 18.19 11.94
CA ILE A 53 7.16 17.94 12.56
C ILE A 53 7.38 17.04 13.78
N ARG A 54 7.05 17.58 14.96
CA ARG A 54 7.14 16.82 16.20
C ARG A 54 6.30 15.54 16.11
N GLY A 55 6.89 14.41 16.46
CA GLY A 55 6.20 13.10 16.46
C GLY A 55 6.28 12.32 15.15
N CYS A 56 6.88 12.88 14.09
CA CYS A 56 7.16 12.17 12.84
C CYS A 56 8.68 11.94 12.66
N GLN A 57 9.10 10.72 12.98
CA GLN A 57 10.49 10.27 12.87
C GLN A 57 10.68 9.34 11.66
N SER A 58 11.92 8.98 11.35
CA SER A 58 12.24 7.99 10.31
C SER A 58 11.43 6.70 10.50
N LYS A 59 11.02 6.13 9.37
CA LYS A 59 10.15 4.95 9.35
C LYS A 59 10.86 3.72 9.92
N THR A 60 10.07 2.83 10.50
CA THR A 60 10.56 1.59 11.11
C THR A 60 9.66 0.38 10.84
N TYR A 61 8.65 0.53 9.96
CA TYR A 61 7.57 -0.47 9.87
C TYR A 61 8.03 -1.83 9.32
N ASP A 62 9.07 -1.86 8.50
CA ASP A 62 9.76 -3.08 8.04
C ASP A 62 11.13 -3.25 8.73
N GLY A 63 11.33 -2.59 9.87
CA GLY A 63 12.59 -2.53 10.61
C GLY A 63 13.26 -1.15 10.53
N LYS A 64 14.15 -0.85 11.47
CA LYS A 64 14.89 0.42 11.49
C LYS A 64 15.90 0.51 10.33
N ILE A 65 16.12 1.73 9.84
CA ILE A 65 17.20 2.03 8.89
C ILE A 65 18.56 1.71 9.54
N PHE A 66 19.46 1.05 8.81
CA PHE A 66 20.81 0.73 9.28
C PHE A 66 21.56 2.00 9.73
N PRO A 67 22.26 2.00 10.88
CA PRO A 67 22.69 0.85 11.70
C PRO A 67 21.65 0.33 12.72
N GLY A 68 20.45 0.91 12.77
CA GLY A 68 19.38 0.42 13.63
C GLY A 68 18.97 -1.01 13.29
N LYS A 69 18.53 -1.77 14.30
CA LYS A 69 17.99 -3.14 14.15
C LYS A 69 16.66 -3.27 14.88
N GLY A 70 15.84 -4.19 14.39
CA GLY A 70 14.52 -4.48 14.95
C GLY A 70 13.49 -3.36 14.74
N GLY A 71 12.36 -3.47 15.45
CA GLY A 71 11.30 -2.45 15.46
C GLY A 71 10.29 -2.59 14.31
N GLU A 72 10.40 -3.67 13.53
CA GLU A 72 9.45 -4.07 12.51
C GLU A 72 8.05 -4.27 13.10
N LYS A 73 7.04 -3.87 12.34
CA LYS A 73 5.63 -4.05 12.65
C LYS A 73 5.10 -5.19 11.79
N GLN A 74 4.12 -5.91 12.32
CA GLN A 74 3.46 -6.99 11.60
C GLN A 74 2.09 -6.55 11.10
N TRP A 75 1.56 -7.25 10.10
CA TRP A 75 0.19 -7.07 9.66
C TRP A 75 -0.78 -7.40 10.79
N ILE A 76 -1.74 -6.52 11.04
CA ILE A 76 -2.75 -6.73 12.10
C ILE A 76 -4.08 -7.11 11.44
N CYS A 77 -4.45 -8.39 11.51
CA CYS A 77 -5.72 -8.89 10.98
C CYS A 77 -6.71 -9.19 12.11
N LYS A 78 -7.76 -8.38 12.26
CA LYS A 78 -8.80 -8.56 13.30
C LYS A 78 -10.09 -9.13 12.72
N ASP A 79 -10.76 -9.98 13.50
CA ASP A 79 -12.04 -10.62 13.12
C ASP A 79 -13.23 -9.67 13.28
N THR A 80 -13.22 -8.86 14.34
CA THR A 80 -14.19 -7.79 14.60
C THR A 80 -13.49 -6.45 14.74
N ILE A 81 -13.88 -5.50 13.91
CA ILE A 81 -13.42 -4.11 13.97
C ILE A 81 -14.59 -3.25 14.50
N THR A 82 -14.33 -2.39 15.48
CA THR A 82 -15.38 -1.61 16.17
C THR A 82 -15.94 -0.45 15.34
N HIS A 83 -15.26 -0.02 14.26
CA HIS A 83 -15.72 1.03 13.36
C HIS A 83 -15.29 0.79 11.90
N GLY A 84 -16.27 0.81 10.98
CA GLY A 84 -16.11 0.61 9.52
C GLY A 84 -16.54 -0.78 9.03
N ASP A 85 -16.96 -0.90 7.76
CA ASP A 85 -17.39 -2.17 7.09
C ASP A 85 -16.19 -3.08 6.77
N THR A 86 -15.31 -3.28 7.74
CA THR A 86 -13.97 -3.79 7.48
C THR A 86 -13.62 -5.12 8.15
N ASN A 87 -14.58 -5.83 8.75
CA ASN A 87 -14.40 -7.20 9.25
C ASN A 87 -13.63 -8.05 8.23
N GLY A 88 -12.46 -8.57 8.63
CA GLY A 88 -11.56 -9.32 7.75
C GLY A 88 -10.47 -8.51 7.01
N ALA A 89 -10.29 -7.21 7.29
CA ALA A 89 -9.13 -6.45 6.82
C ALA A 89 -7.85 -6.75 7.63
N CYS A 90 -6.71 -6.69 6.95
CA CYS A 90 -5.39 -6.68 7.57
C CYS A 90 -4.77 -5.28 7.43
N ILE A 91 -4.27 -4.72 8.53
CA ILE A 91 -3.75 -3.35 8.55
C ILE A 91 -2.25 -3.38 8.26
N PRO A 92 -1.77 -2.62 7.25
CA PRO A 92 -0.37 -2.61 6.88
C PRO A 92 0.53 -2.09 8.01
N PRO A 93 1.76 -2.64 8.14
CA PRO A 93 2.83 -2.06 8.95
C PRO A 93 3.05 -0.56 8.69
N ARG A 94 2.98 -0.14 7.41
CA ARG A 94 3.13 1.26 6.99
C ARG A 94 2.04 2.17 7.58
N THR A 95 0.78 1.77 7.51
CA THR A 95 -0.36 2.52 8.09
C THR A 95 -0.21 2.71 9.59
N GLN A 96 0.27 1.69 10.31
CA GLN A 96 0.56 1.79 11.75
C GLN A 96 1.69 2.79 12.08
N ASN A 97 2.46 3.21 11.08
CA ASN A 97 3.58 4.15 11.20
C ASN A 97 3.32 5.45 10.42
N LEU A 98 2.06 5.76 10.09
CA LEU A 98 1.67 6.98 9.39
C LEU A 98 2.01 8.23 10.22
N CYS A 99 2.56 9.27 9.57
CA CYS A 99 2.88 10.54 10.21
C CYS A 99 1.62 11.36 10.51
N VAL A 100 1.11 11.28 11.74
CA VAL A 100 -0.01 12.16 12.17
C VAL A 100 0.47 13.51 12.71
N GLY A 101 1.76 13.65 13.00
CA GLY A 101 2.40 14.94 13.30
C GLY A 101 1.66 15.81 14.31
N GLU A 102 1.43 17.06 13.94
CA GLU A 102 0.74 18.05 14.77
C GLU A 102 -0.77 17.80 14.94
N LEU A 103 -1.34 16.79 14.27
CA LEU A 103 -2.74 16.41 14.46
C LEU A 103 -2.93 15.72 15.81
N TRP A 104 -1.93 14.97 16.26
CA TRP A 104 -2.00 14.17 17.47
C TRP A 104 -0.70 14.22 18.26
N ASP A 105 -0.79 14.69 19.50
CA ASP A 105 0.32 14.68 20.46
C ASP A 105 0.37 13.32 21.15
N LYS A 106 1.49 12.59 21.02
CA LYS A 106 1.70 11.28 21.63
C LYS A 106 2.14 11.36 23.09
N SER A 107 2.38 12.55 23.65
CA SER A 107 2.80 12.71 25.05
C SER A 107 1.68 12.36 26.04
N TYR A 108 2.06 11.92 27.25
CA TYR A 108 1.17 11.70 28.40
C TYR A 108 -0.15 10.94 28.09
N GLY A 109 -0.07 9.81 27.41
CA GLY A 109 -1.24 8.98 27.09
C GLY A 109 -1.99 9.39 25.80
N GLY A 110 -1.52 10.44 25.12
CA GLY A 110 -1.99 10.82 23.80
C GLY A 110 -3.20 11.76 23.84
N ARG A 111 -3.13 12.88 23.10
CA ARG A 111 -4.25 13.81 22.95
C ARG A 111 -4.30 14.43 21.56
N SER A 112 -5.52 14.68 21.10
CA SER A 112 -5.78 15.47 19.90
C SER A 112 -5.26 16.89 20.07
N ASN A 113 -4.48 17.35 19.10
CA ASN A 113 -3.90 18.70 19.07
C ASN A 113 -4.63 19.61 18.07
N ILE A 114 -5.85 19.21 17.68
CA ILE A 114 -6.70 19.95 16.72
C ILE A 114 -8.03 20.42 17.30
N LYS A 115 -8.35 20.11 18.56
CA LYS A 115 -9.68 20.39 19.17
C LYS A 115 -10.18 21.84 18.99
N ASN A 116 -9.25 22.80 18.97
CA ASN A 116 -9.54 24.23 18.86
C ASN A 116 -9.10 24.83 17.51
N ASP A 117 -8.72 24.00 16.53
CA ASP A 117 -8.28 24.47 15.23
C ASP A 117 -9.44 24.98 14.38
N THR A 118 -9.13 25.93 13.51
CA THR A 118 -9.99 26.30 12.37
C THR A 118 -9.82 25.29 11.23
N LYS A 119 -10.74 25.30 10.26
CA LYS A 119 -10.60 24.51 9.02
C LYS A 119 -9.28 24.76 8.30
N GLU A 120 -8.82 26.01 8.27
CA GLU A 120 -7.58 26.40 7.62
C GLU A 120 -6.35 25.90 8.40
N SER A 121 -6.35 26.02 9.73
CA SER A 121 -5.29 25.45 10.58
C SER A 121 -5.19 23.93 10.39
N LEU A 122 -6.34 23.23 10.40
CA LEU A 122 -6.40 21.79 10.17
C LEU A 122 -5.87 21.42 8.77
N LYS A 123 -6.29 22.14 7.73
CA LYS A 123 -5.79 21.96 6.35
C LYS A 123 -4.27 22.08 6.28
N ASN A 124 -3.69 23.08 6.93
CA ASN A 124 -2.24 23.28 6.95
C ASN A 124 -1.49 22.18 7.72
N LYS A 125 -2.00 21.73 8.87
CA LYS A 125 -1.44 20.59 9.60
C LYS A 125 -1.47 19.29 8.79
N LEU A 126 -2.58 19.03 8.08
CA LEU A 126 -2.70 17.89 7.17
C LEU A 126 -1.69 17.96 6.01
N LYS A 127 -1.58 19.14 5.37
CA LYS A 127 -0.61 19.39 4.29
C LYS A 127 0.81 19.09 4.76
N ASN A 128 1.18 19.60 5.93
CA ASN A 128 2.49 19.40 6.54
C ASN A 128 2.74 17.91 6.84
N ALA A 129 1.77 17.21 7.43
CA ALA A 129 1.85 15.79 7.72
C ALA A 129 2.09 14.95 6.45
N ILE A 130 1.33 15.21 5.38
CA ILE A 130 1.46 14.52 4.08
C ILE A 130 2.81 14.81 3.42
N GLN A 131 3.25 16.07 3.43
CA GLN A 131 4.57 16.44 2.92
C GLN A 131 5.67 15.68 3.68
N LYS A 132 5.58 15.65 5.01
CA LYS A 132 6.57 14.97 5.85
C LYS A 132 6.55 13.46 5.69
N GLU A 133 5.36 12.85 5.59
CA GLU A 133 5.19 11.43 5.27
C GLU A 133 5.94 11.07 4.00
N THR A 134 5.75 11.87 2.94
CA THR A 134 6.40 11.66 1.64
C THR A 134 7.92 11.74 1.75
N GLU A 135 8.46 12.71 2.49
CA GLU A 135 9.90 12.80 2.75
C GLU A 135 10.46 11.58 3.48
N LEU A 136 9.76 11.12 4.53
CA LEU A 136 10.19 9.98 5.35
C LEU A 136 10.08 8.66 4.58
N LEU A 137 9.05 8.51 3.74
CA LEU A 137 8.93 7.36 2.84
C LEU A 137 10.05 7.36 1.79
N TYR A 138 10.41 8.52 1.24
CA TYR A 138 11.53 8.60 0.30
C TYR A 138 12.83 8.11 0.96
N GLU A 139 13.16 8.62 2.15
CA GLU A 139 14.34 8.16 2.91
C GLU A 139 14.33 6.64 3.08
N TYR A 140 13.20 6.09 3.52
CA TYR A 140 13.07 4.67 3.85
C TYR A 140 13.23 3.74 2.64
N HIS A 141 12.72 4.15 1.47
CA HIS A 141 12.85 3.37 0.23
C HIS A 141 14.20 3.62 -0.46
N ASP A 142 14.75 4.84 -0.40
CA ASP A 142 16.07 5.14 -0.98
C ASP A 142 17.20 4.39 -0.25
N LYS A 143 17.02 4.13 1.05
CA LYS A 143 17.92 3.27 1.84
C LYS A 143 17.69 1.77 1.62
N GLY A 144 16.69 1.37 0.83
CA GLY A 144 16.38 -0.05 0.60
C GLY A 144 15.82 -0.76 1.84
N THR A 145 15.32 -0.02 2.84
CA THR A 145 14.87 -0.60 4.12
C THR A 145 13.46 -1.16 3.99
N ALA A 146 12.54 -0.47 3.32
CA ALA A 146 11.20 -0.99 3.03
C ALA A 146 11.29 -2.31 2.26
N ILE A 147 10.49 -3.32 2.60
CA ILE A 147 10.51 -4.61 1.91
C ILE A 147 10.23 -4.43 0.42
N ILE A 148 9.25 -3.59 0.07
CA ILE A 148 8.89 -3.31 -1.34
C ILE A 148 9.97 -2.51 -2.10
N SER A 149 10.98 -1.99 -1.42
CA SER A 149 12.13 -1.32 -2.04
C SER A 149 13.31 -2.25 -2.31
N GLN A 150 13.23 -3.51 -1.91
CA GLN A 150 14.31 -4.49 -2.05
C GLN A 150 14.21 -5.24 -3.39
N ASN A 151 15.32 -5.85 -3.81
CA ASN A 151 15.34 -6.82 -4.90
C ASN A 151 15.13 -8.25 -4.37
N ASP A 152 15.29 -9.25 -5.24
CA ASP A 152 15.13 -10.67 -4.93
C ASP A 152 16.20 -11.20 -3.95
N LYS A 153 17.20 -10.39 -3.59
CA LYS A 153 18.15 -10.65 -2.51
C LYS A 153 17.79 -9.77 -1.31
N LYS A 154 17.37 -10.42 -0.23
CA LYS A 154 16.93 -9.74 1.01
C LYS A 154 18.01 -8.76 1.51
N GLY A 155 17.57 -7.55 1.83
CA GLY A 155 18.45 -6.47 2.31
C GLY A 155 19.26 -5.74 1.24
N GLN A 156 19.11 -6.07 -0.05
CA GLN A 156 19.71 -5.32 -1.14
C GLN A 156 18.68 -4.41 -1.80
N LYS A 157 19.09 -3.15 -2.04
CA LYS A 157 18.25 -2.14 -2.68
C LYS A 157 17.85 -2.59 -4.09
N GLY A 158 16.57 -2.44 -4.40
CA GLY A 158 15.99 -2.62 -5.73
C GLY A 158 16.50 -1.57 -6.73
N LYS A 159 16.36 -1.88 -8.02
CA LYS A 159 16.59 -0.89 -9.07
C LYS A 159 15.53 0.21 -8.94
N ASN A 160 15.95 1.46 -9.14
CA ASN A 160 15.02 2.58 -9.20
C ASN A 160 14.00 2.37 -10.33
N ASP A 161 12.87 3.06 -10.22
CA ASP A 161 11.87 3.12 -11.28
C ASP A 161 12.39 3.89 -12.51
N PRO A 162 11.67 3.89 -13.64
CA PRO A 162 12.09 4.61 -14.86
C PRO A 162 12.29 6.11 -14.67
N ASN A 163 11.67 6.71 -13.65
CA ASN A 163 11.79 8.13 -13.32
C ASN A 163 12.97 8.40 -12.37
N GLY A 164 13.72 7.38 -11.97
CA GLY A 164 14.86 7.48 -11.06
C GLY A 164 14.49 7.59 -9.58
N LEU A 165 13.23 7.31 -9.21
CA LEU A 165 12.81 7.22 -7.81
C LEU A 165 13.05 5.81 -7.24
N PRO A 166 13.23 5.67 -5.91
CA PRO A 166 13.44 4.36 -5.30
C PRO A 166 12.29 3.40 -5.56
N LYS A 167 12.60 2.10 -5.76
CA LYS A 167 11.58 1.04 -5.92
C LYS A 167 10.52 1.11 -4.81
N GLY A 168 9.25 1.00 -5.17
CA GLY A 168 8.11 0.97 -4.23
C GLY A 168 7.75 2.33 -3.60
N PHE A 169 8.57 3.37 -3.76
CA PHE A 169 8.32 4.68 -3.14
C PHE A 169 6.96 5.26 -3.52
N CYS A 170 6.63 5.31 -4.82
CA CYS A 170 5.37 5.87 -5.28
C CYS A 170 4.17 5.05 -4.78
N HIS A 171 4.25 3.72 -4.75
CA HIS A 171 3.19 2.88 -4.18
C HIS A 171 2.97 3.21 -2.70
N ALA A 172 4.04 3.34 -1.90
CA ALA A 172 3.92 3.69 -0.50
C ALA A 172 3.30 5.09 -0.28
N VAL A 173 3.68 6.08 -1.10
CA VAL A 173 3.14 7.44 -1.05
C VAL A 173 1.65 7.45 -1.39
N GLN A 174 1.25 6.77 -2.46
CA GLN A 174 -0.15 6.64 -2.88
C GLN A 174 -0.99 5.97 -1.80
N ARG A 175 -0.49 4.88 -1.19
CA ARG A 175 -1.17 4.18 -0.09
C ARG A 175 -1.28 5.04 1.17
N SER A 176 -0.22 5.77 1.55
CA SER A 176 -0.30 6.72 2.66
C SER A 176 -1.30 7.85 2.39
N PHE A 177 -1.40 8.34 1.15
CA PHE A 177 -2.41 9.35 0.80
C PHE A 177 -3.85 8.82 0.95
N ILE A 178 -4.09 7.57 0.53
CA ILE A 178 -5.38 6.88 0.73
C ILE A 178 -5.69 6.72 2.22
N ASP A 179 -4.69 6.43 3.05
CA ASP A 179 -4.86 6.37 4.51
C ASP A 179 -5.23 7.72 5.12
N TYR A 180 -4.60 8.83 4.69
CA TYR A 180 -5.00 10.18 5.12
C TYR A 180 -6.44 10.50 4.70
N LYS A 181 -6.81 10.21 3.45
CA LYS A 181 -8.19 10.38 2.96
C LYS A 181 -9.18 9.67 3.87
N ASN A 182 -9.01 8.37 4.09
CA ASN A 182 -9.94 7.59 4.91
C ASN A 182 -9.88 7.96 6.40
N MET A 183 -8.73 8.41 6.90
CA MET A 183 -8.63 8.98 8.24
C MET A 183 -9.46 10.26 8.34
N ILE A 184 -9.39 11.17 7.38
CA ILE A 184 -10.16 12.42 7.41
C ILE A 184 -11.66 12.15 7.26
N LEU A 185 -12.05 11.26 6.36
CA LEU A 185 -13.46 10.93 6.07
C LEU A 185 -14.15 10.14 7.19
N GLY A 186 -13.40 9.65 8.19
CA GLY A 186 -13.96 8.81 9.25
C GLY A 186 -14.25 7.37 8.81
N THR A 187 -13.76 6.96 7.63
CA THR A 187 -13.97 5.62 7.05
C THR A 187 -12.81 4.66 7.35
N SER A 188 -11.69 5.17 7.88
CA SER A 188 -10.53 4.36 8.22
C SER A 188 -10.82 3.38 9.35
N VAL A 189 -10.19 2.20 9.27
CA VAL A 189 -10.21 1.22 10.36
C VAL A 189 -9.52 1.78 11.60
N ASN A 190 -10.26 1.84 12.70
CA ASN A 190 -9.76 2.33 13.99
C ASN A 190 -9.21 1.18 14.84
N ILE A 191 -7.92 0.87 14.70
CA ILE A 191 -7.25 -0.02 15.67
C ILE A 191 -6.77 0.68 16.91
N TYR A 192 -6.44 1.96 16.78
CA TYR A 192 -6.00 2.76 17.90
C TYR A 192 -7.12 3.72 18.27
N GLU A 193 -7.48 3.73 19.56
CA GLU A 193 -8.50 4.61 20.11
C GLU A 193 -8.25 6.09 19.76
N TYR A 194 -6.98 6.48 19.62
CA TYR A 194 -6.62 7.84 19.23
C TYR A 194 -7.06 8.22 17.81
N ILE A 195 -7.08 7.27 16.86
CA ILE A 195 -7.52 7.57 15.49
C ILE A 195 -9.02 7.87 15.49
N GLY A 196 -9.82 7.09 16.22
CA GLY A 196 -11.25 7.37 16.38
C GLY A 196 -11.52 8.75 17.00
N LYS A 197 -10.79 9.10 18.06
CA LYS A 197 -10.87 10.44 18.67
C LYS A 197 -10.47 11.56 17.68
N LEU A 198 -9.42 11.33 16.89
CA LEU A 198 -8.99 12.29 15.88
C LEU A 198 -10.04 12.49 14.78
N GLN A 199 -10.66 11.41 14.30
CA GLN A 199 -11.74 11.45 13.32
C GLN A 199 -12.95 12.25 13.82
N GLU A 200 -13.36 12.04 15.06
CA GLU A 200 -14.44 12.79 15.68
C GLU A 200 -14.11 14.28 15.81
N ASP A 201 -12.89 14.62 16.18
CA ASP A 201 -12.46 16.01 16.30
C ASP A 201 -12.40 16.69 14.93
N ILE A 202 -11.91 16.02 13.89
CA ILE A 202 -11.96 16.50 12.49
C ILE A 202 -13.41 16.80 12.11
N LYS A 203 -14.32 15.84 12.33
CA LYS A 203 -15.75 16.00 12.01
C LYS A 203 -16.34 17.24 12.70
N LYS A 204 -16.07 17.43 14.00
CA LYS A 204 -16.53 18.60 14.77
C LYS A 204 -16.01 19.93 14.20
N ILE A 205 -14.75 20.00 13.79
CA ILE A 205 -14.17 21.21 13.19
C ILE A 205 -14.85 21.54 11.86
N ILE A 206 -15.07 20.53 11.02
CA ILE A 206 -15.71 20.73 9.72
C ILE A 206 -17.17 21.16 9.87
N GLU A 207 -17.92 20.53 10.79
CA GLU A 207 -19.30 20.89 11.09
C GLU A 207 -19.42 22.33 11.59
N LYS A 208 -18.59 22.76 12.55
CA LYS A 208 -18.58 24.13 13.08
C LYS A 208 -18.24 25.18 12.02
N GLY A 209 -17.31 24.88 11.12
CA GLY A 209 -16.86 25.80 10.07
C GLY A 209 -17.73 25.80 8.81
N THR A 210 -18.83 25.06 8.75
CA THR A 210 -19.84 25.19 7.67
C THR A 210 -20.94 26.13 8.12
N THR A 211 -21.21 27.20 7.36
CA THR A 211 -22.27 28.16 7.66
C THR A 211 -23.63 27.46 7.76
N LYS A 212 -24.40 27.79 8.80
CA LYS A 212 -25.81 27.37 8.92
C LYS A 212 -26.62 28.19 7.92
N GLN A 213 -27.10 27.59 6.83
CA GLN A 213 -28.16 28.23 6.03
C GLN A 213 -29.51 28.06 6.76
N ASN A 214 -30.17 29.19 7.04
CA ASN A 214 -31.57 29.25 7.50
C ASN A 214 -31.93 28.41 8.74
N GLY A 215 -31.05 28.35 9.75
CA GLY A 215 -31.37 27.73 11.04
C GLY A 215 -31.60 26.20 11.03
N LYS A 216 -31.57 25.56 9.86
CA LYS A 216 -31.64 24.10 9.69
C LYS A 216 -30.29 23.56 9.26
N THR A 217 -29.79 22.59 10.01
CA THR A 217 -28.66 21.74 9.58
C THR A 217 -29.13 20.90 8.39
N VAL A 218 -28.73 21.27 7.18
CA VAL A 218 -28.95 20.45 5.99
C VAL A 218 -27.68 19.62 5.74
N GLY A 219 -27.81 18.30 5.67
CA GLY A 219 -26.72 17.33 5.47
C GLY A 219 -26.20 16.68 6.74
N SER A 220 -25.82 15.40 6.66
CA SER A 220 -25.16 14.70 7.77
C SER A 220 -23.73 15.23 7.94
N GLY A 221 -23.15 15.07 9.14
CA GLY A 221 -21.75 15.44 9.38
C GLY A 221 -20.76 14.75 8.44
N ALA A 222 -21.08 13.54 7.96
CA ALA A 222 -20.24 12.80 7.02
C ALA A 222 -20.24 13.44 5.62
N ASP A 223 -21.39 13.91 5.14
CA ASP A 223 -21.51 14.56 3.82
C ASP A 223 -20.65 15.82 3.75
N LYS A 224 -20.66 16.61 4.84
CA LYS A 224 -19.85 17.85 4.94
C LYS A 224 -18.35 17.59 4.94
N VAL A 225 -17.91 16.52 5.60
CA VAL A 225 -16.48 16.12 5.61
C VAL A 225 -16.06 15.60 4.24
N ASN A 226 -16.91 14.83 3.57
CA ASN A 226 -16.68 14.37 2.20
C ASN A 226 -16.54 15.54 1.22
N ASP A 227 -17.43 16.52 1.29
CA ASP A 227 -17.37 17.70 0.42
C ASP A 227 -16.14 18.56 0.70
N TRP A 228 -15.80 18.78 1.98
CA TRP A 228 -14.59 19.48 2.36
C TRP A 228 -13.32 18.77 1.87
N TRP A 229 -13.26 17.42 1.96
CA TRP A 229 -12.14 16.66 1.40
C TRP A 229 -11.99 16.89 -0.11
N LYS A 230 -13.10 16.83 -0.88
CA LYS A 230 -13.07 17.07 -2.34
C LYS A 230 -12.55 18.46 -2.69
N GLU A 231 -12.84 19.48 -1.87
CA GLU A 231 -12.33 20.83 -2.04
C GLU A 231 -10.81 20.92 -1.85
N ILE A 232 -10.25 20.19 -0.88
CA ILE A 232 -8.83 20.28 -0.52
C ILE A 232 -7.95 19.17 -1.10
N GLU A 233 -8.52 18.10 -1.66
CA GLU A 233 -7.79 16.89 -2.11
C GLU A 233 -6.66 17.22 -3.08
N LYS A 234 -6.90 18.16 -4.01
CA LYS A 234 -5.88 18.63 -4.96
C LYS A 234 -4.72 19.35 -4.26
N ASP A 235 -5.02 20.18 -3.25
CA ASP A 235 -4.01 20.89 -2.46
C ASP A 235 -3.20 19.91 -1.61
N MET A 236 -3.86 18.88 -1.06
CA MET A 236 -3.20 17.80 -0.32
C MET A 236 -2.27 16.99 -1.22
N TRP A 237 -2.68 16.66 -2.46
CA TRP A 237 -1.79 16.04 -3.43
C TRP A 237 -0.66 16.98 -3.87
N GLY A 238 -0.92 18.29 -3.93
CA GLY A 238 0.10 19.31 -4.10
C GLY A 238 1.24 19.21 -3.07
N ALA A 239 0.95 18.80 -1.83
CA ALA A 239 1.95 18.56 -0.79
C ALA A 239 2.87 17.38 -1.13
N VAL A 240 2.33 16.30 -1.68
CA VAL A 240 3.10 15.15 -2.16
C VAL A 240 4.05 15.58 -3.28
N LYS A 241 3.52 16.26 -4.31
CA LYS A 241 4.32 16.75 -5.44
C LYS A 241 5.42 17.70 -4.98
N CYS A 242 5.11 18.58 -4.03
CA CYS A 242 6.07 19.48 -3.41
C CYS A 242 7.19 18.75 -2.67
N ALA A 243 6.87 17.67 -1.94
CA ALA A 243 7.89 16.87 -1.28
C ALA A 243 8.81 16.20 -2.31
N ILE A 244 8.26 15.70 -3.42
CA ILE A 244 9.02 15.02 -4.48
C ILE A 244 9.99 15.99 -5.18
N THR A 245 9.54 17.19 -5.57
CA THR A 245 10.41 18.19 -6.22
C THR A 245 11.60 18.59 -5.32
N LYS A 246 11.42 18.55 -4.00
CA LYS A 246 12.46 18.87 -3.00
C LYS A 246 13.50 17.79 -2.78
N ILE A 247 13.26 16.55 -3.22
CA ILE A 247 14.24 15.46 -3.09
C ILE A 247 15.57 15.85 -3.75
N ASN A 248 15.53 16.49 -4.93
CA ASN A 248 16.74 16.87 -5.67
C ASN A 248 17.61 17.86 -4.88
N LYS A 249 16.98 18.85 -4.24
CA LYS A 249 17.68 19.84 -3.41
C LYS A 249 18.42 19.20 -2.25
N LYS A 250 17.84 18.15 -1.63
CA LYS A 250 18.45 17.46 -0.49
C LYS A 250 19.54 16.46 -0.88
N GLN A 251 19.40 15.79 -2.03
CA GLN A 251 20.26 14.68 -2.42
C GLN A 251 21.40 15.05 -3.38
N LYS A 252 21.48 16.30 -3.86
CA LYS A 252 22.49 16.78 -4.83
C LYS A 252 22.64 15.85 -6.05
N LYS A 253 21.55 15.19 -6.47
CA LYS A 253 21.54 14.29 -7.64
C LYS A 253 21.36 15.12 -8.92
N ASN A 254 22.07 14.74 -9.97
CA ASN A 254 21.88 15.30 -11.32
C ASN A 254 20.56 14.78 -11.90
N GLY A 255 19.47 15.52 -11.66
CA GLY A 255 18.13 15.19 -12.12
C GLY A 255 17.13 16.21 -11.57
N THR A 256 16.04 16.45 -12.30
CA THR A 256 14.96 17.34 -11.85
C THR A 256 13.65 16.57 -11.85
N TYR A 257 13.27 16.06 -10.68
CA TYR A 257 11.91 15.62 -10.41
C TYR A 257 10.94 16.80 -10.52
N THR A 258 9.92 16.61 -11.35
CA THR A 258 8.81 17.53 -11.62
C THR A 258 7.74 17.49 -10.52
N GLY A 259 7.75 16.44 -9.69
CA GLY A 259 6.73 16.16 -8.68
C GLY A 259 5.61 15.24 -9.18
N ASN A 260 5.55 14.99 -10.49
CA ASN A 260 4.49 14.18 -11.11
C ASN A 260 4.86 12.70 -11.26
N GLU A 261 6.03 12.29 -10.81
CA GLU A 261 6.57 10.94 -11.01
C GLU A 261 5.70 9.85 -10.36
N CYS A 262 5.02 10.18 -9.25
CA CYS A 262 4.05 9.30 -8.59
C CYS A 262 2.59 9.55 -9.03
N GLY A 263 2.40 10.34 -10.10
CA GLY A 263 1.10 10.70 -10.66
C GLY A 263 0.81 12.21 -10.62
N VAL A 264 0.22 12.73 -11.69
CA VAL A 264 -0.23 14.13 -11.78
C VAL A 264 -1.38 14.42 -10.81
N SER A 265 -2.19 13.40 -10.55
CA SER A 265 -3.38 13.39 -9.70
C SER A 265 -3.26 12.32 -8.61
N PRO A 266 -3.98 12.47 -7.48
CA PRO A 266 -4.02 11.46 -6.43
C PRO A 266 -4.60 10.14 -6.95
N PRO A 267 -4.39 9.03 -6.21
CA PRO A 267 -4.99 7.73 -6.56
C PRO A 267 -6.51 7.82 -6.72
N THR A 268 -7.05 7.19 -7.78
CA THR A 268 -8.48 7.21 -8.11
C THR A 268 -9.02 5.80 -8.38
N GLY A 269 -10.34 5.64 -8.39
CA GLY A 269 -11.01 4.41 -8.82
C GLY A 269 -10.89 3.28 -7.80
N ASN A 270 -10.48 2.07 -8.23
CA ASN A 270 -10.38 0.90 -7.33
C ASN A 270 -9.38 1.11 -6.18
N ASP A 271 -8.44 2.04 -6.32
CA ASP A 271 -7.47 2.38 -5.28
C ASP A 271 -8.06 3.33 -4.21
N GLU A 272 -9.28 3.84 -4.40
CA GLU A 272 -9.96 4.62 -3.36
C GLU A 272 -10.53 3.74 -2.23
N ASP A 273 -10.82 2.47 -2.51
CA ASP A 273 -11.18 1.53 -1.47
C ASP A 273 -9.94 1.18 -0.63
N GLN A 274 -9.91 1.67 0.61
CA GLN A 274 -8.80 1.46 1.54
C GLN A 274 -8.47 -0.02 1.73
N PHE A 275 -9.49 -0.88 1.79
CA PHE A 275 -9.26 -2.31 1.96
C PHE A 275 -8.57 -2.91 0.72
N VAL A 276 -8.97 -2.50 -0.49
CA VAL A 276 -8.30 -2.94 -1.72
C VAL A 276 -6.87 -2.43 -1.78
N SER A 277 -6.63 -1.17 -1.38
CA SER A 277 -5.29 -0.58 -1.30
C SER A 277 -4.38 -1.37 -0.34
N TRP A 278 -4.88 -1.72 0.84
CA TRP A 278 -4.14 -2.56 1.80
C TRP A 278 -3.91 -3.98 1.30
N PHE A 279 -4.90 -4.60 0.64
CA PHE A 279 -4.72 -5.95 0.12
C PHE A 279 -3.71 -5.99 -1.04
N LYS A 280 -3.71 -4.94 -1.87
CA LYS A 280 -2.68 -4.72 -2.88
C LYS A 280 -1.28 -4.54 -2.25
N GLU A 281 -1.18 -3.76 -1.16
CA GLU A 281 0.06 -3.62 -0.37
C GLU A 281 0.55 -4.96 0.18
N TRP A 282 -0.35 -5.76 0.74
CA TRP A 282 -0.06 -7.10 1.21
C TRP A 282 0.47 -7.99 0.10
N GLY A 283 -0.18 -7.99 -1.07
CA GLY A 283 0.21 -8.81 -2.20
C GLY A 283 1.56 -8.44 -2.79
N GLU A 284 1.86 -7.14 -2.94
CA GLU A 284 3.18 -6.69 -3.40
C GLU A 284 4.28 -7.14 -2.44
N GLN A 285 4.08 -6.91 -1.14
CA GLN A 285 5.04 -7.34 -0.11
C GLN A 285 5.23 -8.86 -0.15
N PHE A 286 4.13 -9.63 -0.17
CA PHE A 286 4.15 -11.09 -0.21
C PHE A 286 4.93 -11.61 -1.42
N CYS A 287 4.66 -11.08 -2.61
CA CYS A 287 5.30 -11.54 -3.83
C CYS A 287 6.81 -11.22 -3.86
N ILE A 288 7.22 -10.05 -3.37
CA ILE A 288 8.63 -9.68 -3.24
C ILE A 288 9.35 -10.59 -2.24
N GLU A 289 8.78 -10.80 -1.04
CA GLU A 289 9.36 -11.70 -0.05
C GLU A 289 9.42 -13.14 -0.56
N ARG A 290 8.37 -13.62 -1.27
CA ARG A 290 8.35 -14.95 -1.89
C ARG A 290 9.50 -15.13 -2.87
N LEU A 291 9.77 -14.13 -3.71
CA LEU A 291 10.93 -14.17 -4.64
C LEU A 291 12.26 -14.19 -3.87
N GLN A 292 12.36 -13.49 -2.73
CA GLN A 292 13.53 -13.56 -1.86
C GLN A 292 13.72 -14.94 -1.23
N TYR A 293 12.65 -15.58 -0.79
CA TYR A 293 12.70 -16.97 -0.32
C TYR A 293 13.10 -17.92 -1.45
N GLU A 294 12.54 -17.73 -2.64
CA GLU A 294 12.86 -18.52 -3.83
C GLU A 294 14.35 -18.40 -4.19
N GLN A 295 14.92 -17.19 -4.21
CA GLN A 295 16.33 -16.98 -4.47
C GLN A 295 17.22 -17.64 -3.40
N ASN A 296 16.88 -17.47 -2.11
CA ASN A 296 17.62 -18.10 -1.01
C ASN A 296 17.59 -19.63 -1.08
N ILE A 297 16.45 -20.22 -1.49
CA ILE A 297 16.32 -21.66 -1.71
C ILE A 297 17.17 -22.09 -2.90
N ARG A 298 17.12 -21.36 -4.02
CA ARG A 298 17.93 -21.65 -5.22
C ARG A 298 19.42 -21.65 -4.89
N ASP A 299 19.89 -20.63 -4.17
CA ASP A 299 21.30 -20.48 -3.78
C ASP A 299 21.75 -21.60 -2.81
N ALA A 300 20.86 -22.09 -1.94
CA ALA A 300 21.20 -23.13 -0.96
C ALA A 300 20.99 -24.57 -1.46
N CYS A 301 20.14 -24.78 -2.46
CA CYS A 301 19.74 -26.10 -2.96
C CYS A 301 20.31 -26.43 -4.35
N THR A 302 20.90 -25.44 -5.05
CA THR A 302 21.47 -25.61 -6.39
C THR A 302 22.97 -25.31 -6.37
N ASN A 303 23.81 -26.34 -6.41
CA ASN A 303 25.26 -26.17 -6.58
C ASN A 303 25.66 -26.63 -8.00
N ASN A 304 26.45 -25.82 -8.71
CA ASN A 304 27.07 -26.15 -10.00
C ASN A 304 26.09 -26.59 -11.13
N GLY A 305 24.90 -25.97 -11.20
CA GLY A 305 23.97 -26.18 -12.32
C GLY A 305 23.26 -27.55 -12.35
N LYS A 306 23.47 -28.41 -11.35
CA LYS A 306 22.73 -29.66 -11.16
C LYS A 306 21.77 -29.49 -9.97
N ASN A 307 20.48 -29.77 -10.20
CA ASN A 307 19.46 -29.78 -9.15
C ASN A 307 19.72 -30.97 -8.20
N GLU A 308 20.59 -30.80 -7.21
CA GLU A 308 20.92 -31.88 -6.28
C GLU A 308 19.73 -32.27 -5.40
N LYS A 309 18.96 -31.29 -4.89
CA LYS A 309 17.86 -31.57 -3.94
C LYS A 309 16.69 -30.58 -4.12
N LYS A 310 15.58 -31.05 -4.70
CA LYS A 310 14.31 -30.27 -4.74
C LYS A 310 13.68 -30.26 -3.35
N CYS A 311 13.06 -29.15 -2.93
CA CYS A 311 12.21 -29.09 -1.72
C CYS A 311 10.91 -29.89 -1.93
N ILE A 312 11.00 -31.21 -2.14
CA ILE A 312 9.86 -32.10 -2.38
C ILE A 312 10.12 -33.42 -1.64
N ASN A 313 9.09 -33.98 -1.02
CA ASN A 313 9.18 -35.33 -0.45
C ASN A 313 9.23 -36.36 -1.59
N SER A 314 10.20 -37.26 -1.58
CA SER A 314 10.24 -38.37 -2.55
C SER A 314 9.06 -39.33 -2.31
N LYS A 315 8.34 -39.69 -3.38
CA LYS A 315 7.18 -40.61 -3.32
C LYS A 315 7.54 -42.02 -2.89
N SER A 316 8.78 -42.42 -3.11
CA SER A 316 9.36 -43.64 -2.58
C SER A 316 10.24 -43.26 -1.39
N GLY A 317 10.13 -43.93 -0.25
CA GLY A 317 10.98 -43.72 0.93
C GLY A 317 12.49 -44.00 0.73
N GLN A 318 12.96 -43.98 -0.52
CA GLN A 318 14.31 -44.22 -1.03
C GLN A 318 14.88 -43.00 -1.77
N GLY A 319 14.35 -41.79 -1.57
CA GLY A 319 14.91 -40.56 -2.12
C GLY A 319 15.81 -39.81 -1.13
N ASP A 320 16.84 -39.12 -1.65
CA ASP A 320 17.70 -38.24 -0.86
C ASP A 320 16.86 -37.23 -0.07
N LYS A 321 16.83 -37.39 1.26
CA LYS A 321 16.19 -36.41 2.14
C LYS A 321 16.90 -35.07 1.94
N ILE A 322 16.13 -33.98 1.80
CA ILE A 322 16.69 -32.65 1.86
C ILE A 322 17.41 -32.46 3.19
N GLN A 323 18.65 -31.96 3.16
CA GLN A 323 19.52 -31.84 4.32
C GLN A 323 20.31 -30.53 4.26
N GLY A 324 20.95 -30.16 5.38
CA GLY A 324 21.83 -29.00 5.46
C GLY A 324 21.13 -27.66 5.20
N ALA A 325 21.84 -26.74 4.54
CA ALA A 325 21.36 -25.39 4.26
C ALA A 325 20.08 -25.37 3.41
N CYS A 326 19.96 -26.28 2.44
CA CYS A 326 18.78 -26.41 1.60
C CYS A 326 17.51 -26.65 2.44
N LYS A 327 17.52 -27.68 3.32
CA LYS A 327 16.38 -27.97 4.20
C LYS A 327 15.99 -26.76 5.05
N ARG A 328 16.98 -26.09 5.65
CA ARG A 328 16.71 -24.90 6.48
C ARG A 328 16.00 -23.80 5.69
N LYS A 329 16.42 -23.54 4.46
CA LYS A 329 15.79 -22.53 3.59
C LYS A 329 14.39 -22.93 3.13
N CYS A 330 14.16 -24.21 2.81
CA CYS A 330 12.81 -24.70 2.53
C CYS A 330 11.89 -24.53 3.76
N GLU A 331 12.34 -24.90 4.97
CA GLU A 331 11.54 -24.77 6.21
C GLU A 331 11.25 -23.31 6.58
N GLU A 332 12.19 -22.39 6.36
CA GLU A 332 11.98 -20.95 6.55
C GLU A 332 10.83 -20.44 5.65
N TYR A 333 10.77 -20.89 4.39
CA TYR A 333 9.69 -20.55 3.47
C TYR A 333 8.35 -21.19 3.85
N LYS A 334 8.36 -22.47 4.24
CA LYS A 334 7.15 -23.16 4.73
C LYS A 334 6.53 -22.45 5.92
N LYS A 335 7.37 -22.04 6.88
CA LYS A 335 6.93 -21.25 8.05
C LYS A 335 6.30 -19.93 7.60
N TYR A 336 6.97 -19.22 6.70
CA TYR A 336 6.46 -17.97 6.13
C TYR A 336 5.08 -18.15 5.46
N ILE A 337 4.89 -19.18 4.62
CA ILE A 337 3.59 -19.47 4.00
C ILE A 337 2.52 -19.78 5.05
N SER A 338 2.86 -20.54 6.09
CA SER A 338 1.93 -20.83 7.19
C SER A 338 1.47 -19.56 7.92
N GLU A 339 2.36 -18.60 8.14
CA GLU A 339 2.02 -17.31 8.76
C GLU A 339 1.15 -16.45 7.83
N LYS A 340 1.53 -16.37 6.55
CA LYS A 340 0.83 -15.57 5.54
C LYS A 340 -0.53 -16.15 5.12
N LYS A 341 -0.76 -17.44 5.33
CA LYS A 341 -2.02 -18.08 5.00
C LYS A 341 -3.22 -17.45 5.71
N GLN A 342 -3.10 -17.16 7.00
CA GLN A 342 -4.20 -16.55 7.75
C GLN A 342 -4.52 -15.13 7.25
N GLU A 343 -3.49 -14.37 6.88
CA GLU A 343 -3.63 -13.02 6.31
C GLU A 343 -4.28 -13.09 4.91
N TRP A 344 -3.89 -14.07 4.10
CA TRP A 344 -4.46 -14.34 2.77
C TRP A 344 -5.93 -14.74 2.85
N ASP A 345 -6.28 -15.73 3.66
CA ASP A 345 -7.62 -16.30 3.71
C ASP A 345 -8.65 -15.23 4.11
N LYS A 346 -8.33 -14.38 5.09
CA LYS A 346 -9.18 -13.26 5.53
C LYS A 346 -9.39 -12.23 4.42
N GLN A 347 -8.30 -11.75 3.81
CA GLN A 347 -8.38 -10.72 2.79
C GLN A 347 -9.00 -11.23 1.47
N LYS A 348 -8.66 -12.45 1.05
CA LYS A 348 -9.27 -13.12 -0.12
C LYS A 348 -10.78 -13.21 0.04
N THR A 349 -11.24 -13.79 1.16
CA THR A 349 -12.66 -14.00 1.42
C THR A 349 -13.41 -12.68 1.39
N LYS A 350 -12.89 -11.65 2.07
CA LYS A 350 -13.50 -10.33 2.08
C LYS A 350 -13.56 -9.68 0.70
N TYR A 351 -12.46 -9.75 -0.07
CA TYR A 351 -12.39 -9.17 -1.40
C TYR A 351 -13.38 -9.83 -2.37
N GLU A 352 -13.39 -11.16 -2.43
CA GLU A 352 -14.23 -11.90 -3.38
C GLU A 352 -15.72 -11.80 -3.02
N ASN A 353 -16.05 -11.67 -1.73
CA ASN A 353 -17.42 -11.40 -1.28
C ASN A 353 -17.87 -9.97 -1.64
N LYS A 354 -17.01 -8.97 -1.44
CA LYS A 354 -17.34 -7.57 -1.74
C LYS A 354 -17.39 -7.30 -3.25
N TYR A 355 -16.54 -7.96 -4.02
CA TYR A 355 -16.41 -7.78 -5.47
C TYR A 355 -16.75 -9.07 -6.21
N VAL A 356 -18.04 -9.40 -6.22
CA VAL A 356 -18.57 -10.62 -6.85
C VAL A 356 -18.06 -10.76 -8.29
N GLY A 357 -17.52 -11.95 -8.60
CA GLY A 357 -16.98 -12.28 -9.92
C GLY A 357 -15.56 -11.78 -10.19
N LYS A 358 -14.92 -11.07 -9.24
CA LYS A 358 -13.49 -10.77 -9.28
C LYS A 358 -12.71 -11.77 -8.42
N SER A 359 -11.48 -12.09 -8.85
CA SER A 359 -10.57 -12.96 -8.10
C SER A 359 -9.51 -12.13 -7.38
N ALA A 360 -9.20 -12.50 -6.14
CA ALA A 360 -8.08 -11.92 -5.40
C ALA A 360 -6.74 -12.19 -6.09
N SER A 361 -6.55 -13.38 -6.70
CA SER A 361 -5.34 -13.70 -7.45
C SER A 361 -5.17 -12.79 -8.67
N ASP A 362 -6.26 -12.50 -9.39
CA ASP A 362 -6.18 -11.64 -10.57
C ASP A 362 -5.86 -10.20 -10.16
N LEU A 363 -6.46 -9.69 -9.06
CA LEU A 363 -6.12 -8.37 -8.50
C LEU A 363 -4.61 -8.21 -8.30
N LEU A 364 -3.95 -9.16 -7.64
CA LEU A 364 -2.54 -9.04 -7.32
C LEU A 364 -1.64 -9.21 -8.57
N LYS A 365 -1.95 -10.18 -9.43
CA LYS A 365 -1.17 -10.44 -10.65
C LYS A 365 -1.26 -9.34 -11.70
N GLU A 366 -2.41 -8.67 -11.81
CA GLU A 366 -2.59 -7.56 -12.75
C GLU A 366 -1.87 -6.29 -12.29
N ASN A 367 -1.59 -6.14 -10.99
CA ASN A 367 -0.98 -4.92 -10.44
C ASN A 367 0.53 -5.07 -10.17
N TYR A 368 1.03 -6.29 -9.89
CA TYR A 368 2.42 -6.49 -9.47
C TYR A 368 3.12 -7.56 -10.30
N PRO A 369 4.19 -7.22 -11.04
CA PRO A 369 4.92 -8.18 -11.87
C PRO A 369 5.57 -9.29 -11.03
N GLU A 370 5.97 -9.00 -9.79
CA GLU A 370 6.51 -9.99 -8.86
C GLU A 370 5.52 -11.12 -8.53
N CYS A 371 4.22 -10.88 -8.71
CA CYS A 371 3.17 -11.86 -8.46
C CYS A 371 2.89 -12.80 -9.65
N ILE A 372 3.48 -12.57 -10.83
CA ILE A 372 3.19 -13.35 -12.04
C ILE A 372 3.47 -14.85 -11.84
N SER A 373 4.59 -15.20 -11.19
CA SER A 373 4.97 -16.59 -10.92
C SER A 373 4.30 -17.18 -9.67
N ALA A 374 3.54 -16.40 -8.90
CA ALA A 374 2.82 -16.90 -7.73
C ALA A 374 1.51 -17.60 -8.15
N ASN A 375 1.31 -18.85 -7.76
CA ASN A 375 0.00 -19.49 -7.85
C ASN A 375 -0.63 -19.53 -6.47
N PHE A 376 -1.44 -18.52 -6.13
CA PHE A 376 -2.01 -18.35 -4.79
C PHE A 376 -2.88 -19.54 -4.36
N ASP A 377 -3.68 -20.12 -5.26
CA ASP A 377 -4.51 -21.29 -4.95
C ASP A 377 -3.67 -22.53 -4.62
N PHE A 378 -2.50 -22.67 -5.26
CA PHE A 378 -1.57 -23.74 -4.96
C PHE A 378 -0.79 -23.47 -3.66
N ILE A 379 -0.27 -22.26 -3.49
CA ILE A 379 0.55 -21.86 -2.35
C ILE A 379 -0.25 -21.96 -1.04
N PHE A 380 -1.51 -21.53 -1.05
CA PHE A 380 -2.35 -21.49 0.15
C PHE A 380 -3.38 -22.63 0.22
N ASN A 381 -3.13 -23.73 -0.50
CA ASN A 381 -4.04 -24.88 -0.58
C ASN A 381 -4.26 -25.54 0.79
N ASP A 382 -5.51 -25.85 1.09
CA ASP A 382 -5.91 -26.50 2.35
C ASP A 382 -5.95 -28.02 2.31
N ASN A 383 -5.88 -28.62 1.12
CA ASN A 383 -5.97 -30.06 0.96
C ASN A 383 -4.80 -30.78 1.67
N ILE A 384 -5.13 -31.73 2.55
CA ILE A 384 -4.19 -32.51 3.35
C ILE A 384 -3.22 -33.30 2.46
N GLU A 385 -3.71 -33.84 1.34
CA GLU A 385 -2.86 -34.55 0.37
C GLU A 385 -1.82 -33.60 -0.21
N TYR A 386 -2.21 -32.36 -0.57
CA TYR A 386 -1.27 -31.35 -1.06
C TYR A 386 -0.20 -31.03 -0.02
N LYS A 387 -0.57 -30.89 1.26
CA LYS A 387 0.42 -30.62 2.34
C LYS A 387 1.40 -31.78 2.56
N THR A 388 1.00 -33.01 2.21
CA THR A 388 1.86 -34.20 2.30
C THR A 388 2.81 -34.30 1.11
N TYR A 389 2.31 -34.05 -0.11
CA TYR A 389 3.10 -34.14 -1.34
C TYR A 389 3.96 -32.90 -1.63
N TYR A 390 3.49 -31.71 -1.24
CA TYR A 390 4.13 -30.41 -1.43
C TYR A 390 4.35 -29.74 -0.07
N PRO A 391 5.32 -30.24 0.71
CA PRO A 391 5.58 -29.73 2.06
C PRO A 391 6.17 -28.30 2.09
N TYR A 392 6.60 -27.74 0.95
CA TYR A 392 7.30 -26.46 0.84
C TYR A 392 6.72 -25.58 -0.25
#